data_AF-A0AAV4GT14-F1
#
_entry.id   AF-A0AAV4GT14-F1
#
_cell.length_a   1.000
_cell.length_b   1.000
_cell.length_c   1.000
_cell.angle_alpha   90.00
_cell.angle_beta   90.00
_cell.angle_gamma   90.00
#
_symmetry.space_group_name_H-M   'P 1'
#
loop_
_entity.id
_entity.type
_entity.pdbx_description
1 polymer ?
#
loop_
_entity_poly.entity_id
_entity_poly.type
_entity_poly.pdbx_seq_one_letter_code
_entity_poly.pdbx_strand_id
1 'polypeptide(L)'
;MAGRTSKALECHVLKARNTINPLTLWSPELEYGMPCRETIDIMSGDLGDYLCPDRLRDEMSKTDKSLLLIDCRSQSEYTRAHVRGAINISLPSLMLKRLKRGNLNISSVIQNNEAKERFTKSSKSASVVLYDECSTDLNSNPSAVINLLVKKLRQDGCRASFLLGGFSTFEERFPEYCQSPDHDSNIVGLCNLRISPITTSSTTTTSSSCTSNTNDTCSTSSPISCPFPVQVLPNLYLGSAKNSADLAQLRHYGITHVLNVTANVPNMFENESEFKYLQIPISDHWSQNLAAFFPQAIKFIDEARDKQEGVLVHCLAGISRSVTVTVAYLMSREKMSLNHAYDHVKRCKPNISPNFTFMGQLLDFEKCLNHSGQYSKPSSQGGQQQGNNNEEDETDSGEDDEVLTSDSDKLSSLSPTSSNGSPI
;
A
#
# COMPACT_ATOMS: atom_id res chain seq x y z
N MET A 1 -45.87 11.76 -59.83
CA MET A 1 -45.02 10.67 -60.36
C MET A 1 -44.96 9.53 -59.34
N ALA A 2 -44.43 8.35 -59.69
CA ALA A 2 -44.55 7.13 -58.89
C ALA A 2 -43.35 6.86 -57.95
N GLY A 3 -43.60 6.10 -56.88
CA GLY A 3 -42.63 5.64 -55.87
C GLY A 3 -43.38 5.27 -54.58
N ARG A 4 -43.79 4.01 -54.39
CA ARG A 4 -43.05 2.93 -53.70
C ARG A 4 -42.69 3.27 -52.23
N THR A 5 -43.09 2.52 -51.21
CA THR A 5 -43.92 1.29 -51.16
C THR A 5 -44.50 1.12 -49.75
N SER A 6 -45.68 0.51 -49.60
CA SER A 6 -46.26 0.16 -48.30
C SER A 6 -46.27 -1.36 -48.10
N LYS A 7 -46.01 -1.81 -46.87
CA LYS A 7 -46.80 -2.86 -46.19
C LYS A 7 -46.43 -2.96 -44.71
N ALA A 8 -47.44 -3.05 -43.86
CA ALA A 8 -47.33 -3.44 -42.46
C ALA A 8 -48.25 -4.64 -42.23
N LEU A 9 -47.74 -5.67 -41.55
CA LEU A 9 -48.38 -6.84 -40.92
C LEU A 9 -47.21 -7.68 -40.35
N GLU A 10 -47.32 -8.48 -39.29
CA GLU A 10 -48.46 -8.80 -38.41
C GLU A 10 -47.92 -9.16 -37.01
N CYS A 11 -48.73 -9.04 -35.95
CA CYS A 11 -48.30 -9.34 -34.59
C CYS A 11 -48.90 -10.66 -34.10
N HIS A 12 -48.07 -11.68 -33.85
CA HIS A 12 -48.53 -12.99 -33.39
C HIS A 12 -48.08 -13.30 -31.96
N VAL A 13 -49.05 -13.30 -31.04
CA VAL A 13 -48.89 -13.70 -29.63
C VAL A 13 -49.10 -15.21 -29.48
N LEU A 14 -48.27 -15.86 -28.67
CA LEU A 14 -48.61 -17.16 -28.05
C LEU A 14 -48.56 -17.03 -26.51
N LYS A 15 -49.45 -17.77 -25.83
CA LYS A 15 -49.76 -17.65 -24.41
C LYS A 15 -49.44 -18.93 -23.63
N ALA A 16 -48.81 -18.77 -22.47
CA ALA A 16 -49.04 -19.58 -21.26
C ALA A 16 -48.69 -18.69 -20.06
N ARG A 17 -49.62 -18.09 -19.30
CA ARG A 17 -50.64 -18.65 -18.37
C ARG A 17 -50.06 -19.58 -17.29
N ASN A 18 -49.79 -19.00 -16.12
CA ASN A 18 -50.57 -19.23 -14.88
C ASN A 18 -50.21 -18.14 -13.84
N THR A 19 -51.11 -17.20 -13.56
CA THR A 19 -52.12 -17.18 -12.46
C THR A 19 -51.53 -16.98 -11.06
N ILE A 20 -51.82 -15.81 -10.49
CA ILE A 20 -51.45 -15.35 -9.14
C ILE A 20 -52.45 -15.90 -8.11
N ASN A 21 -52.00 -16.18 -6.89
CA ASN A 21 -52.80 -15.83 -5.69
C ASN A 21 -51.89 -15.57 -4.46
N PRO A 22 -52.18 -14.57 -3.59
CA PRO A 22 -51.34 -14.20 -2.45
C PRO A 22 -51.89 -14.65 -1.07
N LEU A 23 -51.18 -14.25 0.00
CA LEU A 23 -51.54 -14.23 1.45
C LEU A 23 -51.27 -15.48 2.32
N THR A 24 -50.16 -15.42 3.08
CA THR A 24 -49.98 -15.83 4.51
C THR A 24 -48.58 -15.32 4.92
N LEU A 25 -48.41 -14.27 5.75
CA LEU A 25 -48.50 -14.17 7.22
C LEU A 25 -47.10 -14.07 7.88
N TRP A 26 -46.98 -13.15 8.85
CA TRP A 26 -45.87 -13.03 9.83
C TRP A 26 -45.79 -14.26 10.77
N SER A 27 -44.69 -14.59 11.46
CA SER A 27 -43.27 -14.23 11.27
C SER A 27 -42.34 -15.37 11.81
N PRO A 28 -41.43 -15.25 12.81
CA PRO A 28 -40.06 -15.75 12.60
C PRO A 28 -39.56 -16.76 13.63
N GLU A 29 -38.75 -17.75 13.22
CA GLU A 29 -37.84 -18.43 14.15
C GLU A 29 -36.62 -19.05 13.44
N LEU A 30 -35.61 -19.42 14.23
CA LEU A 30 -34.25 -19.69 13.77
C LEU A 30 -34.09 -21.09 13.15
N GLU A 31 -33.17 -21.22 12.18
CA GLU A 31 -32.07 -22.18 12.35
C GLU A 31 -30.79 -21.75 11.63
N TYR A 32 -29.63 -22.12 12.18
CA TYR A 32 -28.30 -21.76 11.67
C TYR A 32 -27.85 -22.78 10.60
N GLY A 33 -27.63 -22.34 9.36
CA GLY A 33 -27.13 -23.20 8.28
C GLY A 33 -26.30 -22.45 7.24
N MET A 34 -24.97 -22.47 7.36
CA MET A 34 -24.07 -21.86 6.36
C MET A 34 -23.88 -22.79 5.14
N PRO A 35 -24.15 -22.32 3.90
CA PRO A 35 -23.62 -22.96 2.70
C PRO A 35 -22.16 -22.55 2.46
N CYS A 36 -21.25 -22.94 3.34
CA CYS A 36 -19.80 -22.75 3.13
C CYS A 36 -19.24 -23.72 2.09
N ARG A 37 -19.50 -23.44 0.79
CA ARG A 37 -18.69 -23.83 -0.38
C ARG A 37 -19.42 -23.45 -1.67
N GLU A 38 -19.07 -22.30 -2.25
CA GLU A 38 -18.90 -22.28 -3.69
C GLU A 38 -17.52 -22.86 -3.97
N THR A 39 -17.50 -24.08 -4.50
CA THR A 39 -16.27 -24.71 -4.99
C THR A 39 -15.80 -23.88 -6.18
N ILE A 40 -14.65 -23.20 -6.05
CA ILE A 40 -13.94 -22.68 -7.22
C ILE A 40 -13.62 -23.90 -8.09
N ASP A 41 -14.31 -24.04 -9.21
CA ASP A 41 -14.16 -25.18 -10.11
C ASP A 41 -12.83 -25.04 -10.85
N ILE A 42 -11.79 -25.67 -10.31
CA ILE A 42 -10.43 -25.62 -10.85
C ILE A 42 -10.39 -26.49 -12.12
N MET A 43 -10.89 -25.91 -13.22
CA MET A 43 -10.73 -26.48 -14.55
C MET A 43 -9.24 -26.73 -14.81
N SER A 44 -8.91 -27.99 -15.09
CA SER A 44 -7.54 -28.45 -15.22
C SER A 44 -6.94 -27.92 -16.53
N GLY A 45 -6.03 -26.94 -16.41
CA GLY A 45 -5.28 -26.36 -17.51
C GLY A 45 -3.87 -25.95 -17.08
N ASP A 46 -2.88 -26.22 -17.94
CA ASP A 46 -1.49 -25.87 -17.69
C ASP A 46 -1.29 -24.35 -17.65
N LEU A 47 -1.06 -23.79 -16.45
CA LEU A 47 -0.01 -22.77 -16.23
C LEU A 47 0.31 -22.64 -14.73
N GLY A 48 1.55 -22.92 -14.33
CA GLY A 48 2.00 -22.92 -12.93
C GLY A 48 2.23 -21.51 -12.36
N ASP A 49 1.21 -20.67 -12.33
CA ASP A 49 1.34 -19.24 -12.01
C ASP A 49 1.43 -18.95 -10.51
N TYR A 50 0.61 -19.60 -9.68
CA TYR A 50 0.56 -19.36 -8.24
C TYR A 50 0.75 -20.62 -7.40
N LEU A 51 1.19 -20.40 -6.16
CA LEU A 51 1.25 -21.37 -5.09
C LEU A 51 0.43 -20.84 -3.91
N CYS A 52 -0.50 -21.62 -3.38
CA CYS A 52 -1.23 -21.23 -2.16
C CYS A 52 -0.37 -21.44 -0.90
N PRO A 53 -0.64 -20.72 0.20
CA PRO A 53 0.13 -20.84 1.44
C PRO A 53 0.27 -22.28 1.96
N ASP A 54 -0.80 -23.09 1.88
CA ASP A 54 -0.77 -24.50 2.30
C ASP A 54 0.26 -25.30 1.52
N ARG A 55 0.26 -25.20 0.19
CA ARG A 55 1.22 -25.90 -0.65
C ARG A 55 2.64 -25.39 -0.41
N LEU A 56 2.85 -24.11 -0.11
CA LEU A 56 4.18 -23.64 0.27
C LEU A 56 4.66 -24.28 1.59
N ARG A 57 3.79 -24.34 2.61
CA ARG A 57 4.07 -25.04 3.87
C ARG A 57 4.35 -26.53 3.65
N ASP A 58 3.64 -27.18 2.73
CA ASP A 58 3.88 -28.57 2.32
C ASP A 58 5.24 -28.73 1.61
N GLU A 59 5.59 -27.88 0.64
CA GLU A 59 6.89 -27.89 -0.05
C GLU A 59 8.06 -27.61 0.92
N MET A 60 7.90 -26.68 1.86
CA MET A 60 8.91 -26.36 2.88
C MET A 60 9.16 -27.51 3.87
N SER A 61 8.19 -28.43 4.01
CA SER A 61 8.28 -29.59 4.89
C SER A 61 8.97 -30.80 4.24
N LYS A 62 9.28 -30.74 2.94
CA LYS A 62 9.96 -31.83 2.22
C LYS A 62 11.45 -31.87 2.55
N THR A 63 11.98 -33.08 2.68
CA THR A 63 13.41 -33.35 2.90
C THR A 63 14.25 -33.10 1.65
N ASP A 64 13.71 -33.39 0.47
CA ASP A 64 14.36 -33.16 -0.83
C ASP A 64 14.13 -31.71 -1.31
N LYS A 65 15.04 -30.82 -0.94
CA LYS A 65 14.85 -29.36 -1.00
C LYS A 65 15.05 -28.77 -2.39
N SER A 66 14.13 -29.06 -3.30
CA SER A 66 14.00 -28.40 -4.61
C SER A 66 13.17 -27.11 -4.56
N LEU A 67 13.34 -26.28 -3.52
CA LEU A 67 12.60 -25.03 -3.29
C LEU A 67 13.54 -23.83 -3.09
N LEU A 68 13.25 -22.72 -3.78
CA LEU A 68 13.96 -21.45 -3.66
C LEU A 68 12.96 -20.31 -3.42
N LEU A 69 13.02 -19.67 -2.25
CA LEU A 69 12.13 -18.58 -1.85
C LEU A 69 12.75 -17.21 -2.09
N ILE A 70 11.98 -16.27 -2.64
CA ILE A 70 12.41 -14.90 -2.94
C ILE A 70 11.40 -13.90 -2.35
N ASP A 71 11.90 -13.06 -1.45
CA ASP A 71 11.15 -11.94 -0.87
C ASP A 71 11.34 -10.68 -1.73
N CYS A 72 10.25 -10.18 -2.31
CA CYS A 72 10.24 -9.02 -3.21
C CYS A 72 9.98 -7.69 -2.49
N ARG A 73 9.84 -7.70 -1.15
CA ARG A 73 9.57 -6.51 -0.34
C ARG A 73 10.84 -5.71 -0.06
N SER A 74 10.70 -4.57 0.60
CA SER A 74 11.87 -3.78 1.00
C SER A 74 12.75 -4.53 2.01
N GLN A 75 14.03 -4.15 2.06
CA GLN A 75 14.97 -4.69 3.03
C GLN A 75 14.50 -4.51 4.49
N SER A 76 13.76 -3.43 4.78
CA SER A 76 13.22 -3.17 6.13
C SER A 76 12.09 -4.13 6.50
N GLU A 77 11.21 -4.48 5.56
CA GLU A 77 10.13 -5.45 5.77
C GLU A 77 10.70 -6.86 5.98
N TYR A 78 11.66 -7.27 5.13
CA TYR A 78 12.38 -8.54 5.26
C TYR A 78 13.14 -8.67 6.58
N THR A 79 13.88 -7.63 7.00
CA THR A 79 14.66 -7.66 8.24
C THR A 79 13.76 -7.71 9.49
N ARG A 80 12.52 -7.20 9.42
CA ARG A 80 11.53 -7.33 10.51
C ARG A 80 11.01 -8.76 10.63
N ALA A 81 10.52 -9.33 9.53
CA ALA A 81 10.07 -10.73 9.48
C ALA A 81 10.04 -11.22 8.03
N HIS A 82 10.48 -12.45 7.77
CA HIS A 82 10.46 -13.08 6.43
C HIS A 82 10.24 -14.60 6.52
N VAL A 83 9.88 -15.25 5.41
CA VAL A 83 9.73 -16.72 5.36
C VAL A 83 11.13 -17.34 5.50
N ARG A 84 11.29 -18.30 6.42
CA ARG A 84 12.60 -18.85 6.82
C ARG A 84 13.40 -19.34 5.60
N GLY A 85 14.59 -18.78 5.42
CA GLY A 85 15.53 -19.16 4.36
C GLY A 85 15.28 -18.55 2.98
N ALA A 86 14.33 -17.62 2.85
CA ALA A 86 14.12 -16.81 1.66
C ALA A 86 15.31 -15.88 1.34
N ILE A 87 15.34 -15.33 0.12
CA ILE A 87 16.34 -14.37 -0.35
C ILE A 87 15.64 -13.04 -0.64
N ASN A 88 16.02 -11.94 0.01
CA ASN A 88 15.50 -10.62 -0.37
C ASN A 88 16.07 -10.15 -1.72
N ILE A 89 15.18 -9.67 -2.60
CA ILE A 89 15.52 -9.00 -3.85
C ILE A 89 14.73 -7.68 -3.94
N SER A 90 15.01 -6.77 -2.99
CA SER A 90 14.60 -5.37 -3.08
C SER A 90 15.24 -4.72 -4.32
N LEU A 91 14.41 -4.20 -5.24
CA LEU A 91 14.85 -3.62 -6.51
C LEU A 91 14.70 -2.08 -6.53
N PRO A 92 15.80 -1.32 -6.51
CA PRO A 92 15.77 0.12 -6.74
C PRO A 92 15.10 0.51 -8.07
N SER A 93 14.45 1.67 -8.12
CA SER A 93 13.71 2.16 -9.29
C SER A 93 14.55 2.28 -10.57
N LEU A 94 15.86 2.51 -10.44
CA LEU A 94 16.85 2.43 -11.54
C LEU A 94 16.96 1.02 -12.14
N MET A 95 16.90 -0.01 -11.31
CA MET A 95 17.01 -1.42 -11.73
C MET A 95 15.69 -1.94 -12.31
N LEU A 96 14.55 -1.42 -11.86
CA LEU A 96 13.25 -1.69 -12.50
C LEU A 96 13.22 -1.25 -13.97
N LYS A 97 13.88 -0.13 -14.34
CA LYS A 97 14.03 0.29 -15.74
C LYS A 97 14.86 -0.71 -16.57
N ARG A 98 15.84 -1.40 -15.96
CA ARG A 98 16.63 -2.46 -16.61
C ARG A 98 15.83 -3.76 -16.74
N LEU A 99 15.09 -4.13 -15.70
CA LEU A 99 14.22 -5.31 -15.69
C LEU A 99 13.11 -5.22 -16.75
N LYS A 100 12.43 -4.06 -16.86
CA LYS A 100 11.43 -3.80 -17.92
C LYS A 100 12.00 -3.86 -19.35
N ARG A 101 13.33 -3.70 -19.52
CA ARG A 101 14.06 -3.84 -20.79
C ARG A 101 14.68 -5.25 -20.98
N GLY A 102 14.42 -6.21 -20.09
CA GLY A 102 15.03 -7.55 -20.10
C GLY A 102 16.50 -7.61 -19.66
N ASN A 103 17.22 -6.48 -19.70
CA ASN A 103 18.67 -6.36 -19.50
C ASN A 103 19.09 -6.27 -18.02
N LEU A 104 18.54 -7.16 -17.19
CA LEU A 104 18.91 -7.36 -15.79
C LEU A 104 19.16 -8.85 -15.52
N ASN A 105 20.35 -9.16 -14.99
CA ASN A 105 20.67 -10.49 -14.46
C ASN A 105 20.28 -10.52 -12.97
N ILE A 106 19.40 -11.43 -12.57
CA ILE A 106 18.89 -11.53 -11.20
C ILE A 106 20.02 -11.85 -10.20
N SER A 107 21.03 -12.66 -10.58
CA SER A 107 22.16 -12.96 -9.69
C SER A 107 23.11 -11.78 -9.47
N SER A 108 22.99 -10.69 -10.25
CA SER A 108 23.69 -9.42 -9.97
C SER A 108 22.94 -8.47 -9.03
N VAL A 109 21.70 -8.79 -8.64
CA VAL A 109 20.90 -8.02 -7.69
C VAL A 109 21.11 -8.51 -6.26
N ILE A 110 21.32 -9.81 -6.08
CA ILE A 110 21.48 -10.45 -4.77
C ILE A 110 22.83 -10.03 -4.17
N GLN A 111 22.79 -9.25 -3.10
CA GLN A 111 23.98 -8.66 -2.45
C GLN A 111 24.73 -9.66 -1.56
N ASN A 112 24.01 -10.58 -0.90
CA ASN A 112 24.59 -11.63 -0.08
C ASN A 112 25.20 -12.73 -0.97
N ASN A 113 26.49 -13.02 -0.81
CA ASN A 113 27.22 -13.98 -1.65
C ASN A 113 26.72 -15.43 -1.52
N GLU A 114 26.36 -15.90 -0.32
CA GLU A 114 25.80 -17.24 -0.10
C GLU A 114 24.43 -17.39 -0.77
N ALA A 115 23.55 -16.40 -0.58
CA ALA A 115 22.25 -16.35 -1.24
C ALA A 115 22.39 -16.31 -2.77
N LYS A 116 23.38 -15.57 -3.29
CA LYS A 116 23.69 -15.48 -4.71
C LYS A 116 24.22 -16.79 -5.28
N GLU A 117 25.05 -17.52 -4.54
CA GLU A 117 25.51 -18.86 -4.92
C GLU A 117 24.34 -19.85 -4.92
N ARG A 118 23.55 -19.90 -3.82
CA ARG A 118 22.35 -20.73 -3.70
C ARG A 118 21.37 -20.49 -4.84
N PHE A 119 21.10 -19.24 -5.19
CA PHE A 119 20.29 -18.87 -6.35
C PHE A 119 20.91 -19.38 -7.66
N THR A 120 22.20 -19.10 -7.90
CA THR A 120 22.88 -19.45 -9.16
C THR A 120 22.95 -20.96 -9.38
N LYS A 121 23.14 -21.73 -8.30
CA LYS A 121 23.20 -23.20 -8.30
C LYS A 121 21.84 -23.88 -8.48
N SER A 122 20.75 -23.26 -7.97
CA SER A 122 19.46 -23.95 -7.78
C SER A 122 18.31 -23.40 -8.62
N SER A 123 18.37 -22.16 -9.10
CA SER A 123 17.24 -21.47 -9.77
C SER A 123 16.63 -22.18 -10.98
N LYS A 124 17.41 -23.01 -11.69
CA LYS A 124 16.94 -23.77 -12.87
C LYS A 124 16.38 -25.16 -12.55
N SER A 125 16.71 -25.73 -11.39
CA SER A 125 16.28 -27.08 -10.97
C SER A 125 15.17 -27.04 -9.91
N ALA A 126 15.24 -26.06 -9.00
CA ALA A 126 14.24 -25.83 -7.98
C ALA A 126 12.95 -25.20 -8.54
N SER A 127 11.85 -25.39 -7.81
CA SER A 127 10.70 -24.49 -7.86
C SER A 127 11.08 -23.16 -7.23
N VAL A 128 10.85 -22.05 -7.93
CA VAL A 128 11.15 -20.70 -7.44
C VAL A 128 9.85 -20.03 -7.04
N VAL A 129 9.70 -19.68 -5.76
CA VAL A 129 8.48 -19.06 -5.22
C VAL A 129 8.80 -17.64 -4.79
N LEU A 130 8.14 -16.68 -5.44
CA LEU A 130 8.27 -15.26 -5.15
C LEU A 130 7.10 -14.78 -4.30
N TYR A 131 7.34 -13.87 -3.36
CA TYR A 131 6.27 -13.24 -2.59
C TYR A 131 6.55 -11.76 -2.35
N ASP A 132 5.48 -10.96 -2.25
CA ASP A 132 5.50 -9.59 -1.75
C ASP A 132 4.68 -9.52 -0.45
N GLU A 133 4.17 -8.36 -0.03
CA GLU A 133 3.40 -8.27 1.23
C GLU A 133 2.01 -8.95 1.13
N CYS A 134 1.29 -8.82 0.00
CA CYS A 134 -0.12 -9.23 -0.05
C CYS A 134 -0.74 -9.52 -1.45
N SER A 135 0.03 -9.72 -2.53
CA SER A 135 -0.54 -9.90 -3.89
C SER A 135 -1.34 -11.19 -4.04
N THR A 136 -2.59 -11.07 -4.53
CA THR A 136 -3.51 -12.19 -4.78
C THR A 136 -3.71 -12.54 -6.24
N ASP A 137 -3.26 -11.70 -7.19
CA ASP A 137 -3.33 -11.95 -8.62
C ASP A 137 -2.21 -11.19 -9.35
N LEU A 138 -1.56 -11.83 -10.33
CA LEU A 138 -0.60 -11.16 -11.21
C LEU A 138 -1.32 -10.23 -12.20
N ASN A 139 -2.48 -10.62 -12.72
CA ASN A 139 -3.16 -9.92 -13.80
C ASN A 139 -3.66 -8.53 -13.36
N SER A 140 -3.94 -8.35 -12.06
CA SER A 140 -4.32 -7.07 -11.47
C SER A 140 -3.25 -5.98 -11.56
N ASN A 141 -1.95 -6.34 -11.68
CA ASN A 141 -0.88 -5.36 -11.88
C ASN A 141 0.33 -5.94 -12.65
N PRO A 142 0.28 -6.02 -13.99
CA PRO A 142 1.38 -6.54 -14.82
C PRO A 142 2.70 -5.76 -14.73
N SER A 143 2.71 -4.58 -14.09
CA SER A 143 3.89 -3.75 -13.84
C SER A 143 4.51 -3.89 -12.44
N ALA A 144 3.92 -4.69 -11.55
CA ALA A 144 4.47 -4.91 -10.20
C ALA A 144 5.84 -5.60 -10.24
N VAL A 145 6.65 -5.38 -9.21
CA VAL A 145 8.03 -5.91 -9.14
C VAL A 145 8.03 -7.44 -9.19
N ILE A 146 7.13 -8.08 -8.45
CA ILE A 146 6.94 -9.53 -8.43
C ILE A 146 6.59 -10.09 -9.82
N ASN A 147 5.67 -9.47 -10.56
CA ASN A 147 5.33 -9.88 -11.93
C ASN A 147 6.52 -9.81 -12.89
N LEU A 148 7.28 -8.72 -12.83
CA LEU A 148 8.43 -8.50 -13.69
C LEU A 148 9.55 -9.50 -13.36
N LEU A 149 9.72 -9.85 -12.08
CA LEU A 149 10.63 -10.90 -11.63
C LEU A 149 10.17 -12.31 -12.05
N VAL A 150 8.91 -12.69 -11.81
CA VAL A 150 8.32 -13.96 -12.26
C VAL A 150 8.50 -14.13 -13.77
N LYS A 151 8.17 -13.11 -14.56
CA LYS A 151 8.33 -13.11 -16.02
C LYS A 151 9.79 -13.26 -16.45
N LYS A 152 10.71 -12.52 -15.83
CA LYS A 152 12.14 -12.59 -16.16
C LYS A 152 12.76 -13.94 -15.77
N LEU A 153 12.43 -14.47 -14.60
CA LEU A 153 12.90 -15.78 -14.15
C LEU A 153 12.43 -16.91 -15.08
N ARG A 154 11.18 -16.85 -15.57
CA ARG A 154 10.67 -17.77 -16.60
C ARG A 154 11.42 -17.63 -17.92
N GLN A 155 11.71 -16.40 -18.37
CA GLN A 155 12.55 -16.15 -19.55
C GLN A 155 13.98 -16.70 -19.39
N ASP A 156 14.51 -16.72 -18.17
CA ASP A 156 15.82 -17.27 -17.83
C ASP A 156 15.80 -18.81 -17.58
N GLY A 157 14.63 -19.45 -17.79
CA GLY A 157 14.43 -20.91 -17.69
C GLY A 157 14.10 -21.44 -16.30
N CYS A 158 13.71 -20.59 -15.35
CA CYS A 158 13.38 -20.98 -13.98
C CYS A 158 11.91 -21.37 -13.83
N ARG A 159 11.60 -22.36 -13.00
CA ARG A 159 10.23 -22.78 -12.65
C ARG A 159 9.62 -21.81 -11.63
N ALA A 160 9.33 -20.57 -12.05
CA ALA A 160 8.90 -19.49 -11.16
C ALA A 160 7.37 -19.33 -11.07
N SER A 161 6.87 -19.18 -9.83
CA SER A 161 5.48 -18.89 -9.44
C SER A 161 5.43 -17.84 -8.32
N PHE A 162 4.26 -17.26 -8.04
CA PHE A 162 4.08 -16.35 -6.88
C PHE A 162 3.27 -16.99 -5.74
N LEU A 163 3.47 -16.51 -4.52
CA LEU A 163 2.71 -16.90 -3.32
C LEU A 163 1.38 -16.13 -3.25
N LEU A 164 0.27 -16.85 -3.30
CA LEU A 164 -1.07 -16.29 -3.24
C LEU A 164 -1.33 -15.62 -1.88
N GLY A 165 -1.55 -14.31 -1.87
CA GLY A 165 -1.76 -13.52 -0.65
C GLY A 165 -0.48 -13.01 0.01
N GLY A 166 0.68 -13.18 -0.64
CA GLY A 166 1.97 -12.66 -0.18
C GLY A 166 2.41 -13.15 1.21
N PHE A 167 3.31 -12.40 1.83
CA PHE A 167 3.84 -12.67 3.16
C PHE A 167 2.76 -12.62 4.23
N SER A 168 1.88 -11.60 4.22
CA SER A 168 0.88 -11.40 5.26
C SER A 168 -0.08 -12.59 5.40
N THR A 169 -0.51 -13.20 4.29
CA THR A 169 -1.41 -14.38 4.33
C THR A 169 -0.67 -15.67 4.67
N PHE A 170 0.66 -15.69 4.57
CA PHE A 170 1.48 -16.84 4.99
C PHE A 170 1.83 -16.74 6.49
N GLU A 171 2.25 -15.58 6.97
CA GLU A 171 2.55 -15.30 8.38
C GLU A 171 1.32 -15.46 9.28
N GLU A 172 0.14 -15.01 8.83
CA GLU A 172 -1.14 -15.20 9.55
C GLU A 172 -1.49 -16.68 9.76
N ARG A 173 -0.98 -17.58 8.90
CA ARG A 173 -1.37 -19.00 8.86
C ARG A 173 -0.30 -19.97 9.37
N PHE A 174 0.98 -19.66 9.11
CA PHE A 174 2.15 -20.52 9.38
C PHE A 174 3.31 -19.73 10.00
N PRO A 175 3.11 -19.01 11.12
CA PRO A 175 4.14 -18.17 11.74
C PRO A 175 5.40 -18.95 12.14
N GLU A 176 5.29 -20.25 12.40
CA GLU A 176 6.40 -21.16 12.72
C GLU A 176 7.37 -21.42 11.54
N TYR A 177 6.96 -21.06 10.31
CA TYR A 177 7.79 -21.06 9.10
C TYR A 177 8.38 -19.66 8.78
N CYS A 178 8.07 -18.63 9.57
CA CYS A 178 8.68 -17.32 9.49
C CYS A 178 9.91 -17.19 10.41
N GLN A 179 10.69 -16.14 10.20
CA GLN A 179 11.85 -15.76 11.01
C GLN A 179 11.84 -14.25 11.26
N SER A 180 11.95 -13.88 12.53
CA SER A 180 12.12 -12.49 13.02
C SER A 180 13.34 -12.42 13.96
N PRO A 181 13.95 -11.24 14.18
CA PRO A 181 15.13 -11.09 15.04
C PRO A 181 14.91 -11.48 16.50
N ASP A 182 13.69 -11.33 17.01
CA ASP A 182 13.37 -11.55 18.43
C ASP A 182 13.30 -13.04 18.83
N HIS A 183 13.38 -13.96 17.85
CA HIS A 183 13.08 -15.38 18.04
C HIS A 183 14.27 -16.27 18.42
N ASP A 184 15.50 -15.75 18.43
CA ASP A 184 16.74 -16.52 18.72
C ASP A 184 16.98 -16.79 20.22
N SER A 185 15.94 -16.77 21.06
CA SER A 185 16.03 -17.20 22.47
C SER A 185 14.90 -18.14 22.90
N ASN A 186 15.31 -19.27 23.50
CA ASN A 186 14.52 -20.23 24.29
C ASN A 186 13.49 -21.14 23.58
N ILE A 187 14.01 -22.30 23.16
CA ILE A 187 13.52 -23.66 23.48
C ILE A 187 12.04 -23.98 23.22
N VAL A 188 11.89 -24.86 22.23
CA VAL A 188 10.80 -25.83 21.97
C VAL A 188 9.81 -26.11 23.13
N GLY A 189 8.56 -25.66 22.94
CA GLY A 189 7.36 -26.39 23.36
C GLY A 189 6.77 -26.08 24.74
N LEU A 190 5.58 -25.43 24.74
CA LEU A 190 4.43 -25.73 25.63
C LEU A 190 3.22 -24.79 25.44
N CYS A 191 3.32 -23.72 24.64
CA CYS A 191 2.32 -22.65 24.51
C CYS A 191 0.93 -23.02 23.92
N ASN A 192 0.65 -24.28 23.59
CA ASN A 192 -0.57 -24.72 22.92
C ASN A 192 -1.70 -25.22 23.85
N LEU A 193 -1.71 -24.83 25.13
CA LEU A 193 -2.80 -25.16 26.06
C LEU A 193 -3.70 -23.94 26.35
N ARG A 194 -4.79 -23.79 25.61
CA ARG A 194 -5.87 -22.86 25.94
C ARG A 194 -6.76 -23.47 27.03
N ILE A 195 -6.86 -22.81 28.18
CA ILE A 195 -7.93 -23.04 29.17
C ILE A 195 -8.78 -21.78 29.20
N SER A 196 -10.09 -21.92 28.93
CA SER A 196 -11.05 -20.82 28.95
C SER A 196 -11.37 -20.38 30.39
N PRO A 197 -11.45 -19.08 30.70
CA PRO A 197 -11.93 -18.62 32.00
C PRO A 197 -13.42 -18.93 32.17
N ILE A 198 -13.79 -19.61 33.26
CA ILE A 198 -15.18 -19.79 33.68
C ILE A 198 -15.62 -18.55 34.47
N THR A 199 -16.85 -18.08 34.22
CA THR A 199 -17.41 -16.88 34.85
C THR A 199 -18.00 -17.20 36.23
N THR A 200 -17.53 -16.49 37.27
CA THR A 200 -18.24 -16.37 38.56
C THR A 200 -18.03 -14.98 39.15
N SER A 201 -19.07 -14.42 39.79
CA SER A 201 -19.15 -13.02 40.22
C SER A 201 -19.39 -12.87 41.72
N SER A 202 -18.68 -11.95 42.39
CA SER A 202 -19.08 -11.43 43.71
C SER A 202 -18.43 -10.07 44.04
N THR A 203 -19.15 -9.24 44.80
CA THR A 203 -18.72 -7.96 45.39
C THR A 203 -17.80 -8.17 46.62
N THR A 204 -17.23 -7.20 47.37
CA THR A 204 -17.51 -5.76 47.64
C THR A 204 -16.28 -5.09 48.33
N THR A 205 -16.15 -3.75 48.32
CA THR A 205 -15.54 -2.79 49.30
C THR A 205 -14.50 -3.25 50.38
N THR A 206 -13.45 -2.51 50.81
CA THR A 206 -13.22 -1.03 50.88
C THR A 206 -11.74 -0.61 51.19
N SER A 207 -11.35 0.60 50.75
CA SER A 207 -10.41 1.61 51.37
C SER A 207 -8.94 1.33 51.77
N SER A 208 -8.03 2.20 51.25
CA SER A 208 -6.79 2.79 51.86
C SER A 208 -5.63 1.86 52.31
N SER A 209 -4.34 2.13 52.05
CA SER A 209 -3.58 3.38 51.78
C SER A 209 -2.38 3.15 50.83
N CYS A 210 -1.64 4.22 50.49
CA CYS A 210 -0.54 4.21 49.52
C CYS A 210 0.87 4.03 50.13
N THR A 211 1.73 3.29 49.41
CA THR A 211 3.20 3.40 49.47
C THR A 211 3.77 3.17 48.06
N SER A 212 4.55 4.11 47.54
CA SER A 212 5.22 3.97 46.24
C SER A 212 6.47 3.11 46.36
N ASN A 213 6.67 2.17 45.43
CA ASN A 213 8.01 1.74 45.01
C ASN A 213 7.97 1.12 43.60
N THR A 214 9.13 1.02 42.97
CA THR A 214 9.31 0.75 41.54
C THR A 214 9.45 -0.73 41.18
N ASN A 215 9.19 -1.03 39.90
CA ASN A 215 9.44 -2.26 39.13
C ASN A 215 8.24 -3.20 38.91
N ASP A 216 8.41 -3.99 37.85
CA ASP A 216 7.65 -5.15 37.36
C ASP A 216 6.30 -4.95 36.63
N THR A 217 6.10 -5.83 35.64
CA THR A 217 4.86 -6.06 34.86
C THR A 217 4.25 -4.86 34.12
N CYS A 218 4.93 -4.40 33.07
CA CYS A 218 4.18 -3.97 31.88
C CYS A 218 3.39 -5.19 31.37
N SER A 219 2.07 -5.07 31.27
CA SER A 219 1.20 -6.21 30.96
C SER A 219 1.41 -6.71 29.54
N THR A 220 1.50 -8.03 29.36
CA THR A 220 1.54 -8.68 28.04
C THR A 220 0.23 -8.45 27.29
N SER A 221 0.19 -7.42 26.46
CA SER A 221 -0.82 -7.31 25.42
C SER A 221 -0.64 -8.44 24.42
N SER A 222 -1.75 -9.09 24.07
CA SER A 222 -1.87 -9.89 22.84
C SER A 222 -1.32 -9.10 21.63
N PRO A 223 -0.81 -9.76 20.58
CA PRO A 223 -0.28 -9.07 19.40
C PRO A 223 -1.27 -8.01 18.95
N ILE A 224 -0.81 -6.76 18.84
CA ILE A 224 -1.71 -5.59 18.75
C ILE A 224 -2.45 -5.60 17.42
N SER A 225 -3.61 -6.26 17.44
CA SER A 225 -4.71 -6.01 16.53
C SER A 225 -5.03 -4.53 16.65
N CYS A 226 -4.47 -3.73 15.73
CA CYS A 226 -4.69 -2.30 15.68
C CYS A 226 -6.21 -2.08 15.65
N PRO A 227 -6.80 -1.33 16.60
CA PRO A 227 -8.25 -1.26 16.75
C PRO A 227 -8.89 -0.89 15.41
N PHE A 228 -9.89 -1.67 15.05
CA PHE A 228 -10.58 -1.62 13.77
C PHE A 228 -11.73 -0.62 13.91
N PRO A 229 -11.88 0.39 13.04
CA PRO A 229 -10.87 0.97 12.15
C PRO A 229 -9.90 1.89 12.92
N VAL A 230 -8.70 2.13 12.39
CA VAL A 230 -7.67 2.89 13.11
C VAL A 230 -8.07 4.36 13.19
N GLN A 231 -8.36 4.85 14.40
CA GLN A 231 -8.60 6.28 14.62
C GLN A 231 -7.27 7.04 14.46
N VAL A 232 -7.27 8.03 13.57
CA VAL A 232 -6.12 8.91 13.31
C VAL A 232 -6.30 10.25 14.02
N LEU A 233 -7.52 10.80 13.98
CA LEU A 233 -7.95 11.94 14.79
C LEU A 233 -9.35 11.64 15.36
N PRO A 234 -9.85 12.42 16.33
CA PRO A 234 -11.27 12.44 16.63
C PRO A 234 -12.12 12.50 15.35
N ASN A 235 -13.05 11.56 15.24
CA ASN A 235 -13.96 11.34 14.11
C ASN A 235 -13.31 10.97 12.75
N LEU A 236 -12.00 10.83 12.64
CA LEU A 236 -11.31 10.42 11.40
C LEU A 236 -10.66 9.04 11.56
N TYR A 237 -11.16 8.07 10.80
CA TYR A 237 -10.71 6.67 10.82
C TYR A 237 -10.08 6.25 9.49
N LEU A 238 -9.09 5.37 9.56
CA LEU A 238 -8.32 4.83 8.44
C LEU A 238 -8.51 3.30 8.35
N GLY A 239 -8.82 2.79 7.15
CA GLY A 239 -9.09 1.37 6.97
C GLY A 239 -8.89 0.79 5.56
N SER A 240 -9.40 -0.42 5.43
CA SER A 240 -9.33 -1.37 4.31
C SER A 240 -10.73 -1.77 3.85
N ALA A 241 -10.85 -2.57 2.78
CA ALA A 241 -12.12 -3.07 2.27
C ALA A 241 -12.85 -3.99 3.27
N LYS A 242 -12.08 -4.70 4.14
CA LYS A 242 -12.66 -5.43 5.28
C LYS A 242 -13.30 -4.49 6.29
N ASN A 243 -12.80 -3.26 6.45
CA ASN A 243 -13.33 -2.29 7.42
C ASN A 243 -14.60 -1.59 6.92
N SER A 244 -14.70 -1.30 5.62
CA SER A 244 -15.90 -0.71 5.01
C SER A 244 -17.08 -1.68 4.84
N ALA A 245 -16.88 -2.97 5.17
CA ALA A 245 -17.89 -4.02 5.05
C ALA A 245 -18.46 -4.49 6.41
N ASP A 246 -17.99 -3.93 7.54
CA ASP A 246 -18.45 -4.30 8.87
C ASP A 246 -19.45 -3.27 9.42
N LEU A 247 -20.73 -3.55 9.19
CA LEU A 247 -21.85 -2.70 9.63
C LEU A 247 -21.87 -2.47 11.15
N ALA A 248 -21.48 -3.48 11.93
CA ALA A 248 -21.49 -3.39 13.39
C ALA A 248 -20.41 -2.43 13.90
N GLN A 249 -19.20 -2.52 13.35
CA GLN A 249 -18.11 -1.61 13.71
C GLN A 249 -18.32 -0.20 13.13
N LEU A 250 -18.86 -0.05 11.92
CA LEU A 250 -19.23 1.27 11.39
C LEU A 250 -20.18 2.02 12.33
N ARG A 251 -21.26 1.36 12.77
CA ARG A 251 -22.21 1.93 13.76
C ARG A 251 -21.57 2.13 15.14
N HIS A 252 -20.75 1.21 15.63
CA HIS A 252 -20.09 1.32 16.93
C HIS A 252 -19.17 2.56 17.05
N TYR A 253 -18.44 2.90 15.98
CA TYR A 253 -17.55 4.05 15.94
C TYR A 253 -18.23 5.37 15.50
N GLY A 254 -19.56 5.36 15.36
CA GLY A 254 -20.35 6.52 14.95
C GLY A 254 -20.05 6.98 13.53
N ILE A 255 -19.63 6.07 12.64
CA ILE A 255 -19.25 6.38 11.27
C ILE A 255 -20.52 6.50 10.41
N THR A 256 -20.72 7.65 9.79
CA THR A 256 -21.79 7.92 8.82
C THR A 256 -21.24 8.22 7.43
N HIS A 257 -19.97 8.63 7.32
CA HIS A 257 -19.33 8.98 6.04
C HIS A 257 -18.27 7.94 5.66
N VAL A 258 -18.31 7.43 4.42
CA VAL A 258 -17.34 6.43 3.94
C VAL A 258 -16.70 6.88 2.63
N LEU A 259 -15.37 7.05 2.67
CA LEU A 259 -14.54 7.48 1.55
C LEU A 259 -13.77 6.29 0.95
N ASN A 260 -14.29 5.76 -0.15
CA ASN A 260 -13.75 4.61 -0.87
C ASN A 260 -12.72 5.06 -1.92
N VAL A 261 -11.43 4.96 -1.60
CA VAL A 261 -10.34 5.30 -2.52
C VAL A 261 -9.95 4.08 -3.38
N THR A 262 -10.93 3.50 -4.09
CA THR A 262 -10.73 2.40 -5.05
C THR A 262 -11.70 2.49 -6.22
N ALA A 263 -11.31 1.93 -7.38
CA ALA A 263 -12.21 1.74 -8.53
C ALA A 263 -13.08 0.47 -8.45
N ASN A 264 -12.64 -0.57 -7.72
CA ASN A 264 -13.17 -1.94 -7.87
C ASN A 264 -13.77 -2.54 -6.58
N VAL A 265 -13.69 -1.87 -5.43
CA VAL A 265 -14.39 -2.31 -4.21
C VAL A 265 -15.76 -1.63 -4.18
N PRO A 266 -16.88 -2.36 -4.00
CA PRO A 266 -18.21 -1.77 -3.93
C PRO A 266 -18.47 -1.05 -2.60
N ASN A 267 -19.39 -0.09 -2.62
CA ASN A 267 -19.87 0.62 -1.44
C ASN A 267 -20.98 -0.21 -0.75
N MET A 268 -20.59 -1.06 0.20
CA MET A 268 -21.43 -2.14 0.75
C MET A 268 -22.80 -1.70 1.29
N PHE A 269 -22.92 -0.47 1.82
CA PHE A 269 -24.13 0.03 2.47
C PHE A 269 -24.67 1.31 1.80
N GLU A 270 -24.37 1.54 0.52
CA GLU A 270 -24.73 2.77 -0.21
C GLU A 270 -26.24 3.00 -0.38
N ASN A 271 -27.06 1.97 -0.18
CA ASN A 271 -28.52 2.06 -0.20
C ASN A 271 -29.13 2.31 1.19
N GLU A 272 -28.33 2.27 2.27
CA GLU A 272 -28.78 2.52 3.64
C GLU A 272 -28.74 4.02 3.95
N SER A 273 -29.85 4.59 4.41
CA SER A 273 -29.97 6.05 4.61
C SER A 273 -29.09 6.63 5.72
N GLU A 274 -28.40 5.81 6.50
CA GLU A 274 -27.45 6.24 7.53
C GLU A 274 -26.03 6.50 6.99
N PHE A 275 -25.69 6.02 5.78
CA PHE A 275 -24.35 6.15 5.20
C PHE A 275 -24.30 7.09 3.99
N LYS A 276 -23.43 8.09 4.07
CA LYS A 276 -23.00 8.90 2.93
C LYS A 276 -21.69 8.33 2.37
N TYR A 277 -21.69 7.98 1.08
CA TYR A 277 -20.49 7.52 0.38
C TYR A 277 -19.87 8.61 -0.50
N LEU A 278 -18.55 8.53 -0.67
CA LEU A 278 -17.81 9.13 -1.78
C LEU A 278 -16.80 8.11 -2.29
N GLN A 279 -16.86 7.79 -3.59
CA GLN A 279 -15.88 6.95 -4.25
C GLN A 279 -14.89 7.78 -5.09
N ILE A 280 -13.60 7.53 -4.90
CA ILE A 280 -12.51 8.06 -5.73
C ILE A 280 -11.91 6.86 -6.48
N PRO A 281 -12.25 6.66 -7.77
CA PRO A 281 -11.98 5.42 -8.51
C PRO A 281 -10.52 5.31 -8.98
N ILE A 282 -9.59 5.20 -8.03
CA ILE A 282 -8.14 5.18 -8.27
C ILE A 282 -7.53 3.81 -7.96
N SER A 283 -6.72 3.29 -8.88
CA SER A 283 -5.87 2.10 -8.70
C SER A 283 -4.56 2.44 -7.95
N ASP A 284 -3.97 1.48 -7.25
CA ASP A 284 -2.68 1.68 -6.56
C ASP A 284 -1.50 1.57 -7.54
N HIS A 285 -1.33 2.58 -8.41
CA HIS A 285 -0.44 2.49 -9.57
C HIS A 285 0.24 3.82 -9.89
N TRP A 286 1.50 3.75 -10.35
CA TRP A 286 2.38 4.90 -10.63
C TRP A 286 1.90 5.85 -11.74
N SER A 287 0.87 5.47 -12.49
CA SER A 287 0.27 6.30 -13.55
C SER A 287 -0.91 7.16 -13.05
N GLN A 288 -1.34 7.00 -11.81
CA GLN A 288 -2.56 7.65 -11.29
C GLN A 288 -2.24 8.96 -10.60
N ASN A 289 -3.07 9.98 -10.84
CA ASN A 289 -3.04 11.25 -10.12
C ASN A 289 -4.11 11.26 -9.02
N LEU A 290 -3.71 10.93 -7.79
CA LEU A 290 -4.60 10.96 -6.63
C LEU A 290 -4.68 12.37 -6.02
N ALA A 291 -3.64 13.20 -6.19
CA ALA A 291 -3.63 14.60 -5.71
C ALA A 291 -4.73 15.47 -6.35
N ALA A 292 -5.10 15.20 -7.60
CA ALA A 292 -6.25 15.86 -8.25
C ALA A 292 -7.56 15.74 -7.46
N PHE A 293 -7.71 14.69 -6.64
CA PHE A 293 -8.90 14.43 -5.83
C PHE A 293 -8.77 14.90 -4.38
N PHE A 294 -7.59 15.38 -3.93
CA PHE A 294 -7.41 15.87 -2.56
C PHE A 294 -8.43 16.95 -2.17
N PRO A 295 -8.76 17.98 -2.98
CA PRO A 295 -9.75 18.99 -2.58
C PRO A 295 -11.16 18.40 -2.34
N GLN A 296 -11.55 17.39 -3.12
CA GLN A 296 -12.84 16.69 -2.97
C GLN A 296 -12.85 15.79 -1.74
N ALA A 297 -11.78 15.01 -1.55
CA ALA A 297 -11.60 14.14 -0.40
C ALA A 297 -11.57 14.93 0.92
N ILE A 298 -10.83 16.03 0.96
CA ILE A 298 -10.71 16.88 2.15
C ILE A 298 -12.06 17.48 2.52
N LYS A 299 -12.81 18.03 1.55
CA LYS A 299 -14.16 18.57 1.79
C LYS A 299 -15.12 17.51 2.34
N PHE A 300 -15.03 16.27 1.88
CA PHE A 300 -15.88 15.17 2.36
C PHE A 300 -15.52 14.73 3.79
N ILE A 301 -14.23 14.76 4.16
CA ILE A 301 -13.78 14.49 5.53
C ILE A 301 -14.18 15.63 6.47
N ASP A 302 -14.06 16.89 6.04
CA ASP A 302 -14.54 18.06 6.79
C ASP A 302 -16.05 17.95 7.06
N GLU A 303 -16.87 17.61 6.05
CA GLU A 303 -18.33 17.54 6.20
C GLU A 303 -18.80 16.56 7.29
N ALA A 304 -18.04 15.51 7.57
CA ALA A 304 -18.30 14.61 8.68
C ALA A 304 -17.83 15.20 10.02
N ARG A 305 -16.56 15.65 10.09
CA ARG A 305 -15.94 16.15 11.32
C ARG A 305 -16.62 17.43 11.83
N ASP A 306 -17.07 18.31 10.95
CA ASP A 306 -17.81 19.53 11.29
C ASP A 306 -19.16 19.24 11.97
N LYS A 307 -19.76 18.08 11.67
CA LYS A 307 -20.99 17.57 12.32
C LYS A 307 -20.71 16.72 13.58
N GLN A 308 -19.44 16.51 13.92
CA GLN A 308 -18.97 15.53 14.92
C GLN A 308 -19.37 14.07 14.58
N GLU A 309 -19.57 13.78 13.29
CA GLU A 309 -19.85 12.44 12.76
C GLU A 309 -18.57 11.73 12.33
N GLY A 310 -18.50 10.40 12.45
CA GLY A 310 -17.33 9.62 12.03
C GLY A 310 -17.20 9.48 10.52
N VAL A 311 -15.97 9.59 10.01
CA VAL A 311 -15.61 9.28 8.61
C VAL A 311 -14.55 8.20 8.51
N LEU A 312 -14.80 7.18 7.69
CA LEU A 312 -13.85 6.12 7.34
C LEU A 312 -13.23 6.39 5.98
N VAL A 313 -11.92 6.64 5.94
CA VAL A 313 -11.13 6.67 4.70
C VAL A 313 -10.53 5.30 4.46
N HIS A 314 -10.94 4.61 3.39
CA HIS A 314 -10.48 3.26 3.11
C HIS A 314 -9.99 3.06 1.67
N CYS A 315 -9.17 2.03 1.48
CA CYS A 315 -8.87 1.47 0.16
C CYS A 315 -8.94 -0.06 0.25
N LEU A 316 -8.26 -0.82 -0.62
CA LEU A 316 -8.27 -2.28 -0.54
C LEU A 316 -7.67 -2.81 0.79
N ALA A 317 -6.42 -2.46 1.08
CA ALA A 317 -5.66 -2.96 2.25
C ALA A 317 -5.44 -1.93 3.36
N GLY A 318 -5.73 -0.65 3.13
CA GLY A 318 -5.46 0.43 4.09
C GLY A 318 -3.99 0.81 4.25
N ILE A 319 -3.16 0.54 3.25
CA ILE A 319 -1.69 0.69 3.29
C ILE A 319 -1.18 1.88 2.46
N SER A 320 -1.80 2.15 1.30
CA SER A 320 -1.35 3.18 0.34
C SER A 320 -2.42 4.23 0.05
N ARG A 321 -3.35 4.01 -0.90
CA ARG A 321 -4.35 5.03 -1.33
C ARG A 321 -5.07 5.81 -0.23
N SER A 322 -5.67 5.12 0.76
CA SER A 322 -6.35 5.80 1.87
C SER A 322 -5.39 6.57 2.77
N VAL A 323 -4.20 6.01 3.03
CA VAL A 323 -3.12 6.68 3.78
C VAL A 323 -2.70 7.97 3.07
N THR A 324 -2.54 7.96 1.74
CA THR A 324 -2.22 9.18 0.98
C THR A 324 -3.27 10.27 1.18
N VAL A 325 -4.56 9.91 1.11
CA VAL A 325 -5.66 10.85 1.35
C VAL A 325 -5.67 11.36 2.80
N THR A 326 -5.46 10.48 3.79
CA THR A 326 -5.36 10.87 5.20
C THR A 326 -4.18 11.80 5.46
N VAL A 327 -2.99 11.52 4.90
CA VAL A 327 -1.80 12.37 5.06
C VAL A 327 -2.02 13.74 4.40
N ALA A 328 -2.58 13.79 3.19
CA ALA A 328 -2.97 15.05 2.55
C ALA A 328 -3.99 15.86 3.39
N TYR A 329 -4.92 15.17 4.06
CA TYR A 329 -5.87 15.81 4.96
C TYR A 329 -5.18 16.46 6.17
N LEU A 330 -4.30 15.73 6.87
CA LEU A 330 -3.52 16.23 8.01
C LEU A 330 -2.66 17.45 7.62
N MET A 331 -2.06 17.44 6.43
CA MET A 331 -1.28 18.58 5.92
C MET A 331 -2.16 19.80 5.66
N SER A 332 -3.32 19.61 5.03
CA SER A 332 -4.20 20.71 4.65
C SER A 332 -4.95 21.35 5.82
N ARG A 333 -5.37 20.54 6.81
CA ARG A 333 -6.23 20.97 7.93
C ARG A 333 -5.45 21.17 9.22
N GLU A 334 -4.78 20.13 9.70
CA GLU A 334 -3.99 20.15 10.95
C GLU A 334 -2.62 20.84 10.79
N LYS A 335 -2.33 21.40 9.60
CA LYS A 335 -1.12 22.18 9.25
C LYS A 335 0.21 21.45 9.50
N MET A 336 0.18 20.12 9.45
CA MET A 336 1.37 19.28 9.56
C MET A 336 2.22 19.37 8.28
N SER A 337 3.54 19.33 8.40
CA SER A 337 4.41 18.99 7.27
C SER A 337 4.16 17.55 6.82
N LEU A 338 4.56 17.19 5.61
CA LEU A 338 4.42 15.84 5.08
C LEU A 338 5.06 14.80 6.02
N ASN A 339 6.28 15.06 6.49
CA ASN A 339 6.96 14.15 7.41
C ASN A 339 6.15 13.99 8.71
N HIS A 340 5.70 15.08 9.33
CA HIS A 340 4.94 14.99 10.58
C HIS A 340 3.57 14.31 10.40
N ALA A 341 2.86 14.60 9.31
CA ALA A 341 1.61 13.94 8.94
C ALA A 341 1.82 12.44 8.69
N TYR A 342 2.87 12.07 7.96
CA TYR A 342 3.22 10.68 7.69
C TYR A 342 3.57 9.94 8.99
N ASP A 343 4.45 10.50 9.82
CA ASP A 343 4.85 9.89 11.10
C ASP A 343 3.71 9.84 12.13
N HIS A 344 2.75 10.75 12.04
CA HIS A 344 1.49 10.67 12.80
C HIS A 344 0.67 9.44 12.38
N VAL A 345 0.36 9.28 11.07
CA VAL A 345 -0.37 8.09 10.60
C VAL A 345 0.44 6.80 10.81
N LYS A 346 1.78 6.85 10.74
CA LYS A 346 2.67 5.71 11.01
C LYS A 346 2.60 5.23 12.46
N ARG A 347 2.49 6.16 13.42
CA ARG A 347 2.27 5.83 14.85
C ARG A 347 0.90 5.21 15.09
N CYS A 348 -0.16 5.71 14.44
CA CYS A 348 -1.50 5.11 14.52
C CYS A 348 -1.57 3.73 13.82
N LYS A 349 -0.85 3.55 12.70
CA LYS A 349 -0.86 2.33 11.88
C LYS A 349 0.57 1.99 11.39
N PRO A 350 1.30 1.13 12.11
CA PRO A 350 2.70 0.81 11.79
C PRO A 350 2.96 0.23 10.40
N ASN A 351 1.96 -0.39 9.74
CA ASN A 351 2.11 -0.99 8.42
C ASN A 351 1.70 -0.09 7.23
N ILE A 352 1.59 1.24 7.38
CA ILE A 352 1.41 2.10 6.21
C ILE A 352 2.65 2.11 5.29
N SER A 353 2.40 2.18 3.98
CA SER A 353 3.38 2.26 2.89
C SER A 353 2.72 2.82 1.62
N PRO A 354 2.53 4.15 1.49
CA PRO A 354 2.11 4.80 0.25
C PRO A 354 3.08 4.51 -0.90
N ASN A 355 2.55 4.26 -2.11
CA ASN A 355 3.44 4.06 -3.26
C ASN A 355 4.24 5.34 -3.57
N PHE A 356 5.44 5.18 -4.14
CA PHE A 356 6.40 6.28 -4.33
C PHE A 356 5.85 7.44 -5.17
N THR A 357 4.91 7.19 -6.09
CA THR A 357 4.28 8.23 -6.91
C THR A 357 3.31 9.08 -6.08
N PHE A 358 2.53 8.44 -5.20
CA PHE A 358 1.68 9.15 -4.25
C PHE A 358 2.50 9.92 -3.21
N MET A 359 3.67 9.42 -2.81
CA MET A 359 4.60 10.20 -1.97
C MET A 359 5.15 11.44 -2.70
N GLY A 360 5.47 11.33 -4.00
CA GLY A 360 5.81 12.48 -4.84
C GLY A 360 4.67 13.50 -4.95
N GLN A 361 3.44 13.02 -5.14
CA GLN A 361 2.24 13.86 -5.19
C GLN A 361 1.96 14.58 -3.85
N LEU A 362 2.28 13.96 -2.72
CA LEU A 362 2.23 14.62 -1.41
C LEU A 362 3.32 15.70 -1.26
N LEU A 363 4.55 15.43 -1.71
CA LEU A 363 5.64 16.43 -1.73
C LEU A 363 5.29 17.64 -2.60
N ASP A 364 4.62 17.45 -3.73
CA ASP A 364 4.16 18.55 -4.58
C ASP A 364 2.97 19.30 -3.96
N PHE A 365 2.05 18.59 -3.31
CA PHE A 365 0.94 19.19 -2.57
C PHE A 365 1.41 20.06 -1.39
N GLU A 366 2.47 19.65 -0.67
CA GLU A 366 3.10 20.44 0.40
C GLU A 366 3.58 21.81 -0.11
N LYS A 367 4.25 21.84 -1.26
CA LYS A 367 4.71 23.08 -1.92
C LYS A 367 3.53 23.99 -2.27
N CYS A 368 2.45 23.42 -2.83
CA CYS A 368 1.23 24.16 -3.15
C CYS A 368 0.58 24.77 -1.90
N LEU A 369 0.48 24.03 -0.79
CA LEU A 369 -0.04 24.55 0.48
C LEU A 369 0.81 25.73 0.98
N ASN A 370 2.15 25.58 0.99
CA ASN A 370 3.08 26.60 1.47
C ASN A 370 3.02 27.91 0.64
N HIS A 371 2.83 27.82 -0.69
CA HIS A 371 2.63 29.01 -1.53
C HIS A 371 1.26 29.65 -1.30
N SER A 372 0.19 28.86 -1.13
CA SER A 372 -1.15 29.39 -0.86
C SER A 372 -1.25 30.16 0.47
N GLY A 373 -0.38 29.86 1.44
CA GLY A 373 -0.28 30.60 2.71
C GLY A 373 0.31 32.01 2.63
N GLN A 374 0.91 32.41 1.49
CA GLN A 374 1.53 33.74 1.36
C GLN A 374 0.62 34.81 0.74
N TYR A 375 -0.45 34.42 0.06
CA TYR A 375 -1.33 35.35 -0.67
C TYR A 375 -2.52 35.88 0.14
N SER A 376 -2.70 35.45 1.39
CA SER A 376 -3.81 35.89 2.26
C SER A 376 -3.48 37.19 3.03
N LYS A 377 -3.25 38.30 2.31
CA LYS A 377 -3.31 39.66 2.84
C LYS A 377 -4.17 40.55 1.91
N PRO A 378 -5.37 40.98 2.32
CA PRO A 378 -6.15 41.95 1.55
C PRO A 378 -5.59 43.37 1.77
N SER A 379 -5.03 43.96 0.71
CA SER A 379 -4.65 45.38 0.68
C SER A 379 -5.91 46.24 0.47
N SER A 380 -6.42 46.82 1.56
CA SER A 380 -7.63 47.65 1.56
C SER A 380 -7.34 49.12 1.25
N GLN A 381 -7.86 49.61 0.12
CA GLN A 381 -7.96 51.04 -0.28
C GLN A 381 -6.59 51.74 -0.51
N GLY A 382 -6.44 52.72 -1.41
CA GLY A 382 -7.37 53.27 -2.42
C GLY A 382 -7.00 54.73 -2.74
N GLY A 383 -7.06 55.16 -4.00
CA GLY A 383 -6.86 56.58 -4.37
C GLY A 383 -6.02 56.80 -5.63
N GLN A 384 -6.50 57.72 -6.47
CA GLN A 384 -5.91 58.16 -7.74
C GLN A 384 -4.74 59.15 -7.52
N GLN A 385 -3.74 59.22 -8.41
CA GLN A 385 -3.57 60.34 -9.37
C GLN A 385 -2.32 60.24 -10.27
N GLN A 386 -2.27 61.08 -11.32
CA GLN A 386 -1.18 61.22 -12.29
C GLN A 386 0.15 61.72 -11.69
N GLY A 387 1.25 61.41 -12.38
CA GLY A 387 2.58 62.04 -12.19
C GLY A 387 3.50 61.71 -13.38
N ASN A 388 4.06 62.73 -14.02
CA ASN A 388 4.82 62.63 -15.29
C ASN A 388 6.33 62.83 -15.07
N ASN A 389 7.11 62.49 -16.10
CA ASN A 389 8.46 62.97 -16.43
C ASN A 389 9.71 62.33 -15.80
N ASN A 390 10.73 62.35 -16.67
CA ASN A 390 12.14 61.99 -16.49
C ASN A 390 12.86 62.95 -15.53
N GLU A 391 14.02 62.50 -15.02
CA GLU A 391 15.24 63.30 -15.02
C GLU A 391 16.46 62.37 -15.18
N GLU A 392 17.49 62.87 -15.87
CA GLU A 392 18.79 62.21 -16.08
C GLU A 392 19.81 62.90 -15.17
N ASP A 393 20.82 62.19 -14.66
CA ASP A 393 22.03 62.84 -14.13
C ASP A 393 23.25 61.92 -14.27
N GLU A 394 24.38 62.49 -14.67
CA GLU A 394 25.69 61.82 -14.84
C GLU A 394 26.74 62.50 -13.96
N THR A 395 27.51 61.72 -13.21
CA THR A 395 28.87 62.02 -12.70
C THR A 395 29.36 60.74 -12.01
N ASP A 396 30.46 60.07 -12.36
CA ASP A 396 31.82 60.42 -12.83
C ASP A 396 32.84 60.72 -11.71
N SER A 397 34.07 60.22 -11.91
CA SER A 397 35.22 60.11 -10.99
C SER A 397 35.03 59.23 -9.72
N GLY A 398 35.99 58.40 -9.32
CA GLY A 398 37.24 58.00 -9.98
C GLY A 398 38.21 57.28 -9.03
N GLU A 399 39.18 56.54 -9.59
CA GLU A 399 40.42 56.04 -8.95
C GLU A 399 40.28 55.06 -7.76
N ASP A 400 41.27 54.24 -7.39
CA ASP A 400 42.22 53.40 -8.16
C ASP A 400 42.79 52.34 -7.19
N ASP A 401 43.20 51.16 -7.70
CA ASP A 401 44.28 50.31 -7.15
C ASP A 401 44.43 49.00 -7.98
N GLU A 402 45.31 49.01 -8.99
CA GLU A 402 46.00 47.78 -9.43
C GLU A 402 47.20 47.50 -8.50
N VAL A 403 47.68 46.25 -8.44
CA VAL A 403 49.08 45.90 -8.78
C VAL A 403 49.36 44.39 -8.65
N LEU A 404 49.78 43.79 -9.78
CA LEU A 404 50.74 42.68 -9.99
C LEU A 404 50.63 41.38 -9.12
N THR A 405 50.40 40.17 -9.66
CA THR A 405 51.24 39.31 -10.56
C THR A 405 52.59 38.87 -9.97
N SER A 406 53.19 37.71 -10.29
CA SER A 406 52.88 36.62 -11.27
C SER A 406 53.04 35.23 -10.56
N ASP A 407 53.43 34.05 -11.10
CA ASP A 407 53.94 33.58 -12.41
C ASP A 407 53.84 32.02 -12.55
N SER A 408 54.55 31.45 -13.54
CA SER A 408 55.08 30.07 -13.61
C SER A 408 54.19 28.92 -14.15
N ASP A 409 54.04 28.96 -15.48
CA ASP A 409 54.68 28.01 -16.41
C ASP A 409 54.06 26.66 -16.88
N LYS A 410 54.55 26.30 -18.07
CA LYS A 410 54.27 25.12 -18.93
C LYS A 410 55.05 23.87 -18.41
N LEU A 411 54.90 22.63 -18.92
CA LEU A 411 54.96 22.21 -20.33
C LEU A 411 54.52 20.73 -20.54
N SER A 412 54.43 20.34 -21.81
CA SER A 412 54.14 19.02 -22.40
C SER A 412 55.18 17.92 -22.02
N SER A 413 55.11 16.63 -22.40
CA SER A 413 54.43 15.95 -23.52
C SER A 413 54.46 14.39 -23.39
N LEU A 414 53.96 13.71 -24.43
CA LEU A 414 54.41 12.41 -24.98
C LEU A 414 53.97 11.07 -24.37
N SER A 415 53.96 10.08 -25.26
CA SER A 415 53.57 8.68 -25.10
C SER A 415 54.76 7.75 -25.42
N PRO A 416 54.83 6.53 -24.86
CA PRO A 416 55.82 5.54 -25.24
C PRO A 416 55.31 4.56 -26.32
N THR A 417 56.05 4.47 -27.43
CA THR A 417 56.05 3.28 -28.30
C THR A 417 57.41 2.58 -28.18
N SER A 418 57.42 1.25 -28.03
CA SER A 418 58.63 0.43 -28.14
C SER A 418 58.36 -0.79 -29.01
N SER A 419 59.40 -1.33 -29.66
CA SER A 419 59.24 -2.20 -30.84
C SER A 419 60.22 -3.38 -30.88
N ASN A 420 59.75 -4.45 -31.53
CA ASN A 420 60.51 -5.55 -32.15
C ASN A 420 61.23 -6.58 -31.27
N GLY A 421 61.12 -7.84 -31.68
CA GLY A 421 61.76 -9.01 -31.08
C GLY A 421 61.16 -10.32 -31.61
N SER A 422 61.51 -10.70 -32.84
CA SER A 422 61.07 -11.94 -33.51
C SER A 422 61.73 -13.20 -32.90
N PRO A 423 61.28 -14.43 -33.25
CA PRO A 423 61.89 -15.06 -34.42
C PRO A 423 60.97 -16.01 -35.25
N ILE A 424 61.51 -16.42 -36.41
CA ILE A 424 61.03 -17.43 -37.39
C ILE A 424 59.77 -17.01 -38.17
#